data_AF-U4KQH7-F1
#
_entry.id   AF-U4KQH7-F1
#
_cell.length_a   1.000
_cell.length_b   1.000
_cell.length_c   1.000
_cell.angle_alpha   90.00
_cell.angle_beta   90.00
_cell.angle_gamma   90.00
#
_symmetry.space_group_name_H-M   'P 1'
#
loop_
_entity.id
_entity.type
_entity.pdbx_description
1 polymer ?
#
loop_
_entity_poly.entity_id
_entity_poly.type
_entity_poly.pdbx_seq_one_letter_code
_entity_poly.pdbx_strand_id
1 'polypeptide(L)'
;MENKQSKLQILKFTLFSISAGIIQILSFTILNELLPLFNQDYGLNYIISLVLSILWNFTFNRKYTFKPTRNVKVAMLLILLFYCIFTPITVLLGNYAQQNGINEYIILAVTMILNFVLEFLYTKYFVYKKKKEEA
;
A
#
# COMPACT_ATOMS: atom_id res chain seq x y z
N MET A 1 -3.90 17.06 -22.61
CA MET A 1 -3.55 17.51 -21.23
C MET A 1 -3.69 16.39 -20.19
N GLU A 2 -4.63 15.43 -20.34
CA GLU A 2 -4.76 14.25 -19.46
C GLU A 2 -3.48 13.42 -19.31
N ASN A 3 -2.71 13.24 -20.39
CA ASN A 3 -1.53 12.37 -20.39
C ASN A 3 -0.38 12.91 -19.50
N LYS A 4 -0.17 14.24 -19.45
CA LYS A 4 0.82 14.86 -18.55
C LYS A 4 0.38 14.76 -17.08
N GLN A 5 -0.90 14.95 -16.79
CA GLN A 5 -1.43 14.81 -15.43
C GLN A 5 -1.35 13.35 -14.95
N SER A 6 -1.67 12.37 -15.79
CA SER A 6 -1.55 10.95 -15.45
C SER A 6 -0.09 10.54 -15.19
N LYS A 7 0.87 11.01 -15.99
CA LYS A 7 2.31 10.76 -15.74
C LYS A 7 2.78 11.37 -14.42
N LEU A 8 2.34 12.59 -14.11
CA LEU A 8 2.67 13.25 -12.84
C LEU A 8 2.04 12.54 -11.64
N GLN A 9 0.83 12.00 -11.79
CA GLN A 9 0.18 11.20 -10.75
C GLN A 9 0.93 9.89 -10.49
N ILE A 10 1.35 9.18 -11.53
CA ILE A 10 2.17 7.97 -11.40
C ILE A 10 3.46 8.31 -10.67
N LEU A 11 4.17 9.38 -11.07
CA LEU A 11 5.42 9.78 -10.45
C LEU A 11 5.24 10.11 -8.96
N LYS A 12 4.25 10.94 -8.62
CA LYS A 12 3.97 11.30 -7.22
C LYS A 12 3.57 10.08 -6.39
N PHE A 13 2.69 9.24 -6.93
CA PHE A 13 2.29 8.00 -6.27
C PHE A 13 3.50 7.10 -6.00
N THR A 14 4.38 6.94 -6.99
CA THR A 14 5.64 6.18 -6.83
C THR A 14 6.49 6.72 -5.69
N LEU A 15 6.72 8.04 -5.65
CA LEU A 15 7.53 8.66 -4.60
C LEU A 15 6.91 8.48 -3.21
N PHE A 16 5.58 8.61 -3.09
CA PHE A 16 4.90 8.42 -1.82
C PHE A 16 4.85 6.95 -1.39
N SER A 17 4.68 6.00 -2.32
CA SER A 17 4.77 4.57 -2.04
C SER A 17 6.17 4.18 -1.55
N ILE A 18 7.23 4.73 -2.15
CA ILE A 18 8.62 4.53 -1.65
C ILE A 18 8.75 5.09 -0.23
N SER A 19 8.23 6.30 0.02
CA SER A 19 8.27 6.90 1.36
C SER A 19 7.51 6.06 2.39
N ALA A 20 6.38 5.47 2.01
CA ALA A 20 5.60 4.59 2.86
C ALA A 20 6.34 3.29 3.18
N GLY A 21 7.06 2.72 2.22
CA GLY A 21 7.95 1.57 2.45
C GLY A 21 9.04 1.89 3.48
N ILE A 22 9.66 3.07 3.40
CA ILE A 22 10.63 3.54 4.41
C ILE A 22 9.98 3.66 5.79
N ILE A 23 8.78 4.25 5.87
CA ILE A 23 8.03 4.34 7.14
C ILE A 23 7.71 2.96 7.71
N GLN A 24 7.36 1.98 6.87
CA GLN A 24 7.12 0.61 7.32
C GLN A 24 8.38 0.01 7.95
N ILE A 25 9.52 0.11 7.26
CA ILE A 25 10.80 -0.43 7.73
C ILE A 25 11.19 0.22 9.06
N LEU A 26 11.19 1.55 9.11
CA LEU A 26 11.57 2.28 10.33
C LEU A 26 10.63 1.97 11.50
N SER A 27 9.32 1.94 11.26
CA SER A 27 8.33 1.63 12.30
C SER A 27 8.49 0.19 12.78
N PHE A 28 8.72 -0.76 11.88
CA PHE A 28 8.97 -2.15 12.23
C PHE A 28 10.24 -2.29 13.07
N THR A 29 11.36 -1.69 12.65
CA THR A 29 12.62 -1.72 13.41
C THR A 29 12.43 -1.13 14.81
N ILE A 30 11.75 0.01 14.94
CA ILE A 30 11.48 0.61 16.27
C ILE A 30 10.62 -0.33 17.13
N LEU A 31 9.54 -0.88 16.57
CA LEU A 31 8.64 -1.78 17.30
C LEU A 31 9.32 -3.10 17.70
N ASN A 32 10.21 -3.61 16.86
CA ASN A 32 10.84 -4.91 17.04
C ASN A 32 12.12 -4.85 17.89
N GLU A 33 12.92 -3.80 17.76
CA GLU A 33 14.23 -3.69 18.43
C GLU A 33 14.22 -2.77 19.65
N LEU A 34 13.40 -1.71 19.64
CA LEU A 34 13.43 -0.67 20.69
C LEU A 34 12.28 -0.78 21.69
N LEU A 35 11.19 -1.47 21.34
CA LEU A 35 10.00 -1.60 22.19
C LEU A 35 9.86 -3.04 22.71
N PRO A 36 10.17 -3.30 24.00
CA PRO A 36 9.95 -4.62 24.61
C PRO A 36 8.47 -4.98 24.80
N LEU A 37 7.55 -4.04 24.53
CA LEU A 37 6.10 -4.19 24.67
C LEU A 37 5.51 -5.37 23.87
N PHE A 38 6.17 -5.80 22.80
CA PHE A 38 5.65 -6.82 21.89
C PHE A 38 6.46 -8.13 21.85
N ASN A 39 7.41 -8.36 22.79
CA ASN A 39 8.16 -9.63 22.90
C ASN A 39 8.69 -10.22 21.57
N GLN A 40 9.15 -9.36 20.64
CA GLN A 40 9.58 -9.79 19.30
C GLN A 40 8.52 -10.59 18.52
N ASP A 41 7.23 -10.37 18.80
CA ASP A 41 6.13 -10.90 18.01
C ASP A 41 6.15 -10.22 16.64
N TYR A 42 6.86 -10.87 15.72
CA TYR A 42 7.05 -10.44 14.34
C TYR A 42 5.71 -10.13 13.67
N GLY A 43 4.67 -10.92 13.93
CA GLY A 43 3.37 -10.76 13.29
C GLY A 43 2.70 -9.46 13.69
N LEU A 44 2.65 -9.17 15.00
CA LEU A 44 1.98 -7.98 15.51
C LEU A 44 2.74 -6.70 15.13
N ASN A 45 4.07 -6.71 15.23
CA ASN A 45 4.93 -5.60 14.80
C ASN A 45 4.83 -5.33 13.28
N TYR A 46 4.76 -6.39 12.47
CA TYR A 46 4.55 -6.29 11.03
C TYR A 46 3.19 -5.65 10.70
N ILE A 47 2.11 -6.08 11.36
CA ILE A 47 0.77 -5.53 11.12
C ILE A 47 0.71 -4.04 11.48
N ILE A 48 1.25 -3.64 12.64
CA ILE A 48 1.22 -2.23 13.07
C ILE A 48 2.03 -1.35 12.10
N SER A 49 3.25 -1.79 11.74
CA SER A 49 4.10 -1.05 10.81
C SER A 49 3.49 -0.95 9.41
N LEU A 50 2.83 -2.01 8.93
CA LEU A 50 2.09 -2.01 7.67
C LEU A 50 0.92 -1.01 7.72
N VAL A 51 0.15 -0.98 8.80
CA VAL A 51 -0.95 -0.01 8.96
C VAL A 51 -0.43 1.43 8.96
N LEU A 52 0.66 1.72 9.68
CA LEU A 52 1.29 3.04 9.69
C LEU A 52 1.74 3.46 8.28
N SER A 53 2.34 2.54 7.53
CA SER A 53 2.74 2.75 6.14
C SER A 53 1.55 3.08 5.24
N ILE A 54 0.46 2.31 5.33
CA ILE A 54 -0.76 2.53 4.56
C ILE A 54 -1.36 3.90 4.87
N LEU A 55 -1.43 4.28 6.15
CA LEU A 55 -1.95 5.59 6.58
C LEU A 55 -1.10 6.75 6.05
N TRP A 56 0.23 6.60 6.09
CA TRP A 56 1.15 7.56 5.51
C TRP A 56 0.93 7.69 4.00
N ASN A 57 0.94 6.57 3.27
CA ASN A 57 0.76 6.55 1.83
C ASN A 57 -0.56 7.21 1.41
N PHE A 58 -1.65 6.88 2.10
CA PHE A 58 -2.98 7.45 1.87
C PHE A 58 -3.01 8.96 2.09
N THR A 59 -2.42 9.43 3.20
CA THR A 59 -2.45 10.86 3.58
C THR A 59 -1.78 11.73 2.52
N PHE A 60 -0.59 11.32 2.07
CA PHE A 60 0.14 12.07 1.05
C PHE A 60 -0.48 11.94 -0.34
N ASN A 61 -0.91 10.74 -0.74
CA ASN A 61 -1.56 10.58 -2.05
C ASN A 61 -2.87 11.35 -2.14
N ARG A 62 -3.65 11.42 -1.07
CA ARG A 62 -4.85 12.25 -1.01
C ARG A 62 -4.55 13.73 -1.10
N LYS A 63 -3.47 14.20 -0.49
CA LYS A 63 -3.15 15.64 -0.41
C LYS A 63 -2.47 16.14 -1.69
N TYR A 64 -1.62 15.34 -2.30
CA TYR A 64 -0.68 15.81 -3.34
C TYR A 64 -0.83 15.11 -4.69
N THR A 65 -1.38 13.89 -4.75
CA THR A 65 -1.49 13.08 -5.98
C THR A 65 -2.88 13.18 -6.59
N PHE A 66 -3.92 12.92 -5.80
CA PHE A 66 -5.30 12.89 -6.27
C PHE A 66 -6.11 14.01 -5.60
N LYS A 67 -6.81 14.84 -6.38
CA LYS A 67 -7.70 15.85 -5.79
C LYS A 67 -8.84 15.12 -5.05
N PRO A 68 -9.07 15.40 -3.75
CA PRO A 68 -10.05 14.66 -2.97
C PRO A 68 -11.47 14.99 -3.44
N THR A 69 -12.13 14.00 -4.04
CA THR A 69 -13.53 14.08 -4.50
C THR A 69 -14.48 13.29 -3.58
N ARG A 70 -13.92 12.50 -2.65
CA ARG A 70 -14.64 11.57 -1.77
C ARG A 70 -14.29 11.82 -0.30
N ASN A 71 -15.20 11.46 0.60
CA ASN A 71 -14.98 11.50 2.04
C ASN A 71 -13.78 10.62 2.44
N VAL A 72 -12.94 11.13 3.33
CA VAL A 72 -11.73 10.48 3.85
C VAL A 72 -12.04 9.07 4.36
N LYS A 73 -13.09 8.92 5.17
CA LYS A 73 -13.45 7.64 5.80
C LYS A 73 -13.71 6.54 4.77
N VAL A 74 -14.43 6.88 3.71
CA VAL A 74 -14.77 5.92 2.65
C VAL A 74 -13.55 5.56 1.81
N ALA A 75 -12.70 6.55 1.50
CA ALA A 75 -11.47 6.30 0.74
C ALA A 75 -10.50 5.41 1.52
N MET A 76 -10.39 5.61 2.84
CA MET A 76 -9.57 4.80 3.73
C MET A 76 -10.12 3.38 3.89
N LEU A 77 -11.45 3.22 4.02
CA LEU A 77 -12.09 1.90 4.05
C LEU A 77 -11.84 1.11 2.77
N LEU A 78 -11.87 1.76 1.61
CA LEU A 78 -11.58 1.09 0.33
C LEU A 78 -10.15 0.56 0.27
N ILE A 79 -9.17 1.33 0.74
CA ILE A 79 -7.77 0.90 0.80
C ILE A 79 -7.61 -0.24 1.79
N LEU A 80 -8.26 -0.16 2.95
CA LEU A 80 -8.24 -1.23 3.95
C LEU A 80 -8.79 -2.54 3.36
N LEU A 81 -9.93 -2.49 2.66
CA LEU A 81 -10.50 -3.65 1.97
C LEU A 81 -9.58 -4.22 0.90
N PHE A 82 -8.87 -3.35 0.16
CA PHE A 82 -7.84 -3.79 -0.79
C PHE A 82 -6.76 -4.63 -0.10
N TYR A 83 -6.18 -4.14 1.00
CA TYR A 83 -5.13 -4.88 1.73
C TYR A 83 -5.66 -6.12 2.46
N CYS A 84 -6.90 -6.11 2.96
CA CYS A 84 -7.53 -7.29 3.55
C CYS A 84 -7.65 -8.46 2.56
N ILE A 85 -7.79 -8.18 1.26
CA ILE A 85 -7.87 -9.20 0.20
C ILE A 85 -6.48 -9.51 -0.37
N PHE A 86 -5.70 -8.46 -0.64
CA PHE A 86 -4.39 -8.59 -1.29
C PHE A 86 -3.38 -9.35 -0.42
N THR A 87 -3.34 -9.08 0.89
CA THR A 87 -2.36 -9.68 1.81
C THR A 87 -2.52 -11.21 1.91
N PRO A 88 -3.70 -11.79 2.22
CA PRO A 88 -3.82 -13.24 2.30
C PRO A 88 -3.58 -13.93 0.96
N ILE A 89 -4.01 -13.33 -0.16
CA ILE A 89 -3.77 -13.89 -1.50
C ILE A 89 -2.27 -13.95 -1.80
N THR A 90 -1.54 -12.88 -1.52
CA THR A 90 -0.09 -12.83 -1.81
C THR A 90 0.71 -13.73 -0.88
N VAL A 91 0.29 -13.92 0.38
CA VAL A 91 0.87 -14.92 1.28
C VAL A 91 0.67 -16.33 0.74
N LEU A 92 -0.54 -16.69 0.32
CA LEU A 92 -0.84 -18.02 -0.23
C LEU A 92 -0.05 -18.30 -1.53
N LEU A 93 -0.04 -17.34 -2.45
CA LEU A 93 0.70 -17.45 -3.71
C LEU A 93 2.21 -17.48 -3.47
N GLY A 94 2.71 -16.70 -2.53
CA GLY A 94 4.12 -16.70 -2.14
C GLY A 94 4.55 -18.04 -1.57
N ASN A 95 3.78 -18.60 -0.64
CA ASN A 95 4.04 -19.93 -0.08
C ASN A 95 4.03 -21.01 -1.16
N TYR A 96 3.05 -20.97 -2.09
CA TYR A 96 2.99 -21.89 -3.21
C TYR A 96 4.22 -21.76 -4.13
N ALA A 97 4.61 -20.53 -4.49
CA ALA A 97 5.79 -20.28 -5.32
C ALA A 97 7.08 -20.78 -4.65
N GLN A 98 7.25 -20.52 -3.35
CA GLN A 98 8.40 -20.96 -2.57
C GLN A 98 8.48 -22.50 -2.49
N GLN A 99 7.35 -23.17 -2.28
CA GLN A 99 7.27 -24.64 -2.28
C GLN A 99 7.65 -25.26 -3.65
N ASN A 100 7.45 -24.52 -4.74
CA ASN A 100 7.89 -24.91 -6.08
C ASN A 100 9.36 -24.53 -6.38
N GLY A 101 10.12 -24.10 -5.38
CA GLY A 101 11.55 -23.80 -5.49
C GLY A 101 11.87 -22.41 -6.05
N ILE A 102 10.89 -21.51 -6.15
CA ILE A 102 11.13 -20.12 -6.58
C ILE A 102 11.83 -19.37 -5.45
N ASN A 103 12.86 -18.60 -5.79
CA ASN A 103 13.63 -17.80 -4.84
C ASN A 103 12.74 -16.76 -4.14
N GLU A 104 12.84 -16.68 -2.81
CA GLU A 104 12.03 -15.80 -1.95
C GLU A 104 12.17 -14.31 -2.30
N TYR A 105 13.35 -13.85 -2.75
CA TYR A 105 13.56 -12.47 -3.18
C TYR A 105 12.83 -12.16 -4.50
N ILE A 106 12.69 -13.15 -5.39
CA ILE A 106 11.90 -12.99 -6.63
C ILE A 106 10.42 -12.89 -6.27
N ILE A 107 9.93 -13.75 -5.38
CA ILE A 107 8.54 -13.72 -4.89
C ILE A 107 8.23 -12.37 -4.25
N LEU A 108 9.13 -11.88 -3.38
CA LEU A 108 9.00 -10.59 -2.73
C LEU A 108 8.99 -9.44 -3.74
N ALA A 109 9.92 -9.42 -4.70
CA ALA A 109 9.99 -8.39 -5.73
C ALA A 109 8.72 -8.34 -6.59
N VAL A 110 8.23 -9.50 -7.04
CA VAL A 110 6.98 -9.60 -7.80
C VAL A 110 5.80 -9.14 -6.97
N THR A 111 5.72 -9.54 -5.70
CA THR A 111 4.65 -9.13 -4.78
C THR A 111 4.63 -7.63 -4.57
N MET A 112 5.79 -7.00 -4.41
CA MET A 112 5.92 -5.54 -4.27
C MET A 112 5.50 -4.80 -5.54
N ILE A 113 5.88 -5.29 -6.72
CA ILE A 113 5.47 -4.71 -8.01
C ILE A 113 3.96 -4.84 -8.20
N LEU A 114 3.40 -6.01 -7.92
CA LEU A 114 1.95 -6.24 -8.00
C LEU A 114 1.19 -5.35 -7.04
N ASN A 115 1.64 -5.24 -5.79
CA ASN A 115 1.05 -4.34 -4.81
C ASN A 115 1.03 -2.91 -5.35
N PHE A 116 2.18 -2.42 -5.83
CA PHE A 116 2.31 -1.07 -6.35
C PHE A 116 1.37 -0.78 -7.54
N VAL A 117 1.34 -1.67 -8.53
CA VAL A 117 0.51 -1.50 -9.73
C VAL A 117 -0.97 -1.59 -9.40
N LEU A 118 -1.38 -2.60 -8.63
CA LEU A 118 -2.78 -2.81 -8.28
C LEU A 118 -3.30 -1.72 -7.35
N GLU A 119 -2.51 -1.31 -6.36
CA GLU A 119 -2.84 -0.19 -5.49
C GLU A 119 -3.01 1.08 -6.33
N PHE A 120 -2.06 1.41 -7.22
CA PHE A 120 -2.19 2.58 -8.09
C PHE A 120 -3.48 2.56 -8.93
N LEU A 121 -3.78 1.44 -9.58
CA LEU A 121 -4.99 1.28 -10.40
C LEU A 121 -6.24 1.41 -9.54
N TYR A 122 -6.28 0.75 -8.40
CA TYR A 122 -7.39 0.79 -7.47
C TYR A 122 -7.62 2.20 -6.92
N THR A 123 -6.54 2.87 -6.52
CA THR A 123 -6.58 4.24 -6.01
C THR A 123 -7.07 5.21 -7.09
N LYS A 124 -6.59 5.06 -8.33
CA LYS A 124 -6.99 5.91 -9.47
C LYS A 124 -8.44 5.70 -9.89
N TYR A 125 -8.91 4.45 -10.00
CA TYR A 125 -10.20 4.13 -10.61
C TYR A 125 -11.34 3.91 -9.62
N PHE A 126 -11.05 3.59 -8.36
CA PHE A 126 -12.09 3.30 -7.34
C PHE A 126 -12.06 4.27 -6.17
N VAL A 127 -10.86 4.60 -5.65
CA VAL A 127 -10.75 5.46 -4.46
C VAL A 127 -11.02 6.92 -4.77
N TYR A 128 -10.37 7.48 -5.80
CA TYR A 128 -10.50 8.89 -6.18
C TYR A 128 -11.26 9.14 -7.48
N LYS A 129 -12.04 8.15 -7.94
CA LYS A 129 -12.93 8.34 -9.08
C LYS A 129 -13.81 9.57 -8.84
N LYS A 130 -13.77 10.55 -9.74
CA LYS A 130 -14.77 11.63 -9.76
C LYS A 130 -16.13 10.98 -9.97
N LYS A 131 -17.07 11.22 -9.06
CA LYS A 131 -18.48 10.93 -9.34
C LYS A 131 -18.83 11.75 -10.58
N LYS A 132 -19.32 11.11 -11.64
CA LYS A 132 -20.03 11.86 -12.69
C LYS A 132 -21.23 12.47 -11.97
N GLU A 133 -21.33 13.79 -11.94
CA GLU A 133 -22.60 14.44 -11.63
C GLU A 133 -23.57 13.96 -12.70
N GLU A 134 -24.54 13.16 -12.28
CA GLU A 134 -25.74 12.91 -13.08
C GLU A 134 -26.47 14.26 -13.11
N ALA A 135 -26.56 14.82 -14.31
CA ALA A 135 -27.26 16.06 -14.61
C ALA A 135 -28.78 15.84 -14.60
#